data_AF-A0A6J4KDA9-F1
#
_entry.id   AF-A0A6J4KDA9-F1
#
_cell.length_a   1.000
_cell.length_b   1.000
_cell.length_c   1.000
_cell.angle_alpha   90.00
_cell.angle_beta   90.00
_cell.angle_gamma   90.00
#
_symmetry.space_group_name_H-M   'P 1'
#
loop_
_entity.id
_entity.type
_entity.pdbx_description
1 polymer ?
#
loop_
_entity_poly.entity_id
_entity_poly.type
_entity_poly.pdbx_seq_one_letter_code
_entity_poly.pdbx_strand_id
1 'polypeptide(L)' 'MLVVTARSRSSDLREVLAAGADDCLAKPLQLDVRLAVAARRTEEIVGPPPATRRRAGGGPA' A
#
# COMPACT_ATOMS: atom_id res chain seq x y z
N MET A 1 7.66 4.57 -7.67
CA MET A 1 8.59 4.42 -6.52
C MET A 1 8.05 5.13 -5.28
N LEU A 2 8.08 4.49 -4.10
CA LEU A 2 7.72 5.11 -2.81
C LEU A 2 8.98 5.62 -2.10
N VAL A 3 9.01 6.89 -1.69
CA VAL A 3 10.15 7.51 -1.01
C VAL A 3 9.84 7.74 0.46
N VAL A 4 10.78 7.42 1.35
CA VAL A 4 10.66 7.72 2.79
C VAL A 4 11.66 8.80 3.16
N THR A 5 11.19 9.95 3.63
CA THR A 5 12.01 11.13 3.93
C THR A 5 12.00 11.46 5.41
N ALA A 6 13.11 11.99 5.93
CA ALA A 6 13.18 12.58 7.26
C ALA A 6 12.75 14.06 7.27
N ARG A 7 12.56 14.66 6.09
CA ARG A 7 12.16 16.05 5.95
C ARG A 7 10.65 16.15 5.87
N SER A 8 10.07 17.00 6.72
CA SER A 8 8.63 17.23 6.82
C SER A 8 8.17 18.54 6.15
N ARG A 9 9.08 19.28 5.49
CA ARG A 9 8.72 20.51 4.79
C ARG A 9 8.07 20.18 3.45
N SER A 10 6.97 20.86 3.16
CA SER A 10 6.19 20.70 1.93
C SER A 10 6.96 21.03 0.65
N SER A 11 8.04 21.82 0.73
CA SER A 11 8.96 22.06 -0.38
C SER A 11 9.72 20.80 -0.80
N ASP A 12 10.18 20.00 0.17
CA ASP A 12 10.93 18.77 -0.10
C ASP A 12 10.01 17.68 -0.71
N LEU A 13 8.73 17.67 -0.32
CA LEU A 13 7.72 16.77 -0.90
C LEU A 13 7.51 17.03 -2.39
N ARG A 14 7.45 18.31 -2.80
CA ARG A 14 7.26 18.69 -4.20
C ARG A 14 8.45 18.29 -5.06
N GLU A 15 9.66 18.43 -4.54
CA GLU A 15 10.88 18.03 -5.24
C GLU A 15 10.90 16.51 -5.50
N VAL A 16 10.54 15.72 -4.49
CA VAL A 16 10.50 14.25 -4.60
C VAL A 16 9.43 13.78 -5.58
N LEU A 17 8.25 14.39 -5.57
CA LEU A 17 7.20 14.08 -6.54
C LEU A 17 7.59 14.52 -7.96
N ALA A 18 8.21 15.71 -8.12
CA ALA A 18 8.69 16.19 -9.41
C ALA A 18 9.82 15.31 -9.98
N ALA A 19 10.58 14.62 -9.14
CA ALA A 19 11.60 13.64 -9.54
C ALA A 19 11.01 12.28 -9.98
N GLY A 20 9.68 12.13 -10.00
CA GLY A 20 9.00 10.91 -10.46
C GLY A 20 8.72 9.88 -9.36
N ALA A 21 8.71 10.29 -8.10
CA ALA A 21 8.15 9.45 -7.05
C ALA A 21 6.62 9.36 -7.20
N ASP A 22 6.08 8.16 -7.03
CA ASP A 22 4.62 7.97 -7.02
C ASP A 22 4.01 8.47 -5.71
N ASP A 23 4.79 8.39 -4.63
CA ASP A 23 4.33 8.68 -3.28
C ASP A 23 5.51 8.95 -2.33
N CYS A 24 5.24 9.67 -1.25
CA CYS A 24 6.25 10.11 -0.28
C CYS A 24 5.72 10.06 1.15
N LEU A 25 6.49 9.43 2.05
CA LEU A 25 6.17 9.34 3.49
C LEU A 25 7.21 10.06 4.34
N ALA A 26 6.76 11.01 5.17
CA ALA A 26 7.63 11.72 6.12
C ALA A 26 7.74 10.96 7.45
N LYS A 27 8.97 10.82 7.97
CA LYS A 27 9.23 10.29 9.31
C LYS A 27 8.92 11.33 10.41
N PRO A 28 8.56 10.89 11.63
CA PRO A 28 8.38 9.50 12.03
C PRO A 28 7.06 8.93 11.49
N LEU A 29 7.13 7.72 10.94
CA LEU A 29 5.95 7.04 10.41
C LEU A 29 5.13 6.53 11.59
N GLN A 30 3.91 7.04 11.74
CA GLN A 30 2.93 6.43 12.63
C GLN A 30 2.63 5.00 12.16
N LEU A 31 2.39 4.08 13.10
CA LEU A 31 2.20 2.65 12.82
C LEU A 31 1.11 2.42 11.77
N ASP A 32 0.04 3.20 11.84
CA ASP A 32 -1.11 3.13 10.94
C ASP A 32 -0.74 3.44 9.49
N VAL A 33 0.17 4.41 9.28
CA VAL A 33 0.68 4.78 7.96
C VAL A 33 1.51 3.65 7.36
N ARG A 34 2.29 2.93 8.18
CA ARG A 34 3.08 1.78 7.73
C ARG A 34 2.18 0.62 7.29
N LEU A 35 1.11 0.37 8.04
CA LEU A 35 0.15 -0.69 7.75
C LEU A 35 -0.63 -0.41 6.46
N ALA A 36 -1.11 0.82 6.27
CA ALA A 36 -1.83 1.21 5.05
C ALA A 36 -0.98 1.04 3.77
N VAL A 37 0.30 1.43 3.85
CA VAL A 37 1.25 1.30 2.73
C VAL A 37 1.55 -0.17 2.42
N ALA A 38 1.74 -0.99 3.46
CA ALA A 38 1.98 -2.41 3.30
C ALA A 38 0.77 -3.13 2.70
N ALA A 39 -0.45 -2.78 3.11
CA ALA A 39 -1.69 -3.33 2.56
C ALA A 39 -1.82 -3.03 1.06
N ARG A 40 -1.66 -1.76 0.66
CA ARG A 40 -1.71 -1.34 -0.75
C ARG A 40 -0.67 -2.06 -1.62
N ARG A 41 0.58 -2.17 -1.14
CA ARG A 41 1.64 -2.92 -1.82
C ARG A 41 1.32 -4.41 -1.97
N THR A 42 0.67 -4.99 -0.97
CA THR A 42 0.30 -6.41 -0.99
C THR A 42 -0.80 -6.66 -2.02
N GLU A 43 -1.79 -5.77 -2.13
CA GLU A 43 -2.85 -5.84 -3.15
C GLU A 43 -2.28 -5.71 -4.58
N GLU A 44 -1.29 -4.83 -4.77
CA GLU A 44 -0.58 -4.68 -6.06
C GLU A 44 0.16 -5.95 -6.49
N ILE A 45 0.70 -6.73 -5.53
CA ILE A 45 1.49 -7.95 -5.80
C ILE A 45 0.60 -9.19 -5.94
N VAL A 46 -0.37 -9.35 -5.04
CA VAL A 46 -1.21 -10.55 -4.94
C VAL A 46 -2.35 -10.51 -5.96
N GLY A 47 -2.75 -9.32 -6.41
CA GLY A 47 -3.97 -9.14 -7.19
C GLY A 47 -5.23 -9.43 -6.35
N PRO A 48 -6.43 -9.28 -6.93
CA PRO A 48 -7.66 -9.56 -6.21
C PRO A 48 -7.68 -11.03 -5.73
N PRO A 49 -8.17 -11.29 -4.49
CA PRO A 49 -8.21 -12.64 -3.97
C PRO A 49 -8.98 -13.54 -4.94
N PRO A 50 -8.51 -14.78 -5.20
CA PRO A 50 -9.20 -15.69 -6.10
C PRO A 50 -10.64 -15.86 -5.60
N ALA A 51 -11.60 -15.63 -6.51
CA ALA A 51 -13.02 -15.77 -6.21
C ALA A 51 -13.23 -17.12 -5.52
N THR A 52 -13.59 -17.09 -4.24
CA THR A 52 -13.84 -18.29 -3.45
C THR A 52 -14.98 -19.03 -4.15
N ARG A 53 -14.63 -20.11 -4.85
CA ARG A 53 -15.61 -21.02 -5.44
C ARG A 53 -16.39 -21.60 -4.26
N ARG A 54 -17.53 -21.00 -3.93
CA ARG A 54 -18.51 -21.57 -3.01
C ARG A 54 -18.73 -23.00 -3.49
N ARG A 55 -18.23 -23.98 -2.73
CA ARG A 55 -18.67 -25.37 -2.89
C ARG A 55 -20.15 -25.36 -2.56
N ALA A 56 -20.97 -25.28 -3.60
CA ALA A 56 -22.37 -25.63 -3.54
C ALA A 56 -22.45 -27.06 -2.96
N GLY A 57 -23.35 -27.21 -1.99
CA GLY A 57 -23.46 -28.39 -1.14
C GLY A 57 -23.68 -29.69 -1.90
N GLY A 58 -23.33 -30.78 -1.21
CA GLY A 58 -23.58 -32.14 -1.66
C GLY A 58 -23.19 -33.10 -0.54
N GLY A 59 -23.96 -33.10 0.55
CA GLY A 59 -23.94 -34.19 1.52
C GLY A 59 -24.95 -35.24 1.10
N PRO A 60 -24.60 -36.55 1.06
CA PRO A 60 -25.60 -37.58 0.84
C PRO A 60 -26.33 -37.87 2.16
N ALA A 61 -27.66 -37.95 2.07
CA ALA A 61 -28.52 -38.62 3.04
C ALA A 61 -28.96 -39.97 2.46
#